data_AF-R9XEB2-F1
#
_entry.id   AF-R9XEB2-F1
#
_cell.length_a   1.000
_cell.length_b   1.000
_cell.length_c   1.000
_cell.angle_alpha   90.00
_cell.angle_beta   90.00
_cell.angle_gamma   90.00
#
_symmetry.space_group_name_H-M   'P 1'
#
loop_
_entity.id
_entity.type
_entity.pdbx_description
1 polymer ?
#
loop_
_entity_poly.entity_id
_entity_poly.type
_entity_poly.pdbx_seq_one_letter_code
_entity_poly.pdbx_strand_id
1 'polypeptide(L)'
;MPEDTEYYKQALEEYETLKEETDPEEWDKRIAQTGCYVENMALQLCHAETGDWRSCLADMARFKSCWETQGNRERVGTVDR
;
A
#
# COMPACT_ATOMS: atom_id res chain seq x y z
N MET A 1 8.87 -11.05 11.32
CA MET A 1 9.91 -10.67 10.35
C MET A 1 10.36 -9.28 10.76
N PRO A 2 11.59 -9.12 11.29
CA PRO A 2 11.91 -7.91 12.02
C PRO A 2 12.11 -6.78 11.03
N GLU A 3 11.18 -5.83 11.06
CA GLU A 3 11.35 -4.37 11.01
C GLU A 3 10.07 -3.81 10.39
N ASP A 4 8.96 -3.95 11.13
CA ASP A 4 7.73 -3.20 10.83
C ASP A 4 8.08 -1.74 11.13
N THR A 5 8.32 -0.98 10.06
CA THR A 5 8.63 0.45 10.11
C THR A 5 7.51 1.17 10.86
N GLU A 6 7.79 2.35 11.41
CA GLU A 6 6.74 3.18 12.02
C GLU A 6 5.58 3.41 11.02
N TYR A 7 5.91 3.64 9.75
CA TYR A 7 4.95 3.73 8.65
C TYR A 7 4.07 2.50 8.48
N TYR A 8 4.63 1.30 8.65
CA TYR A 8 3.86 0.05 8.54
C TYR A 8 2.86 -0.10 9.68
N LYS A 9 3.24 0.29 10.90
CA LYS A 9 2.32 0.28 12.05
C LYS A 9 1.19 1.29 11.86
N GLN A 10 1.53 2.51 11.47
CA GLN A 10 0.55 3.54 11.15
C GLN A 10 -0.40 3.09 10.02
N ALA A 11 0.13 2.45 8.97
CA ALA A 11 -0.67 1.92 7.88
C ALA A 11 -1.64 0.80 8.32
N LEU A 12 -1.28 0.00 9.33
CA LEU A 12 -2.20 -0.99 9.92
C LEU A 12 -3.34 -0.31 10.66
N GLU A 13 -3.04 0.69 11.49
CA GLU A 13 -4.05 1.45 12.24
C GLU A 13 -5.03 2.15 11.28
N GLU A 14 -4.52 2.76 10.21
CA GLU A 14 -5.34 3.37 9.17
C GLU A 14 -6.23 2.34 8.47
N TYR A 15 -5.68 1.16 8.17
CA TYR A 15 -6.45 0.10 7.52
C TYR A 15 -7.56 -0.47 8.41
N GLU A 16 -7.32 -0.60 9.72
CA GLU A 16 -8.38 -0.99 10.65
C GLU A 16 -9.48 0.08 10.73
N THR A 17 -9.10 1.36 10.76
CA THR A 17 -10.07 2.47 10.69
C THR A 17 -10.89 2.43 9.39
N LEU A 18 -10.24 2.17 8.25
CA LEU A 18 -10.91 2.06 6.95
C LEU A 18 -11.95 0.92 6.92
N LYS A 19 -11.70 -0.21 7.60
CA LYS A 19 -12.65 -1.33 7.65
C LYS A 19 -13.92 -1.01 8.42
N GLU A 20 -13.84 -0.11 9.38
CA GLU A 20 -14.98 0.34 10.18
C GLU A 20 -15.76 1.47 9.49
N GLU A 21 -15.16 2.13 8.50
CA GLU A 21 -15.80 3.20 7.73
C GLU A 21 -16.88 2.65 6.77
N THR A 22 -18.06 3.25 6.85
CA THR A 22 -19.25 2.89 6.07
C THR A 22 -19.23 3.42 4.64
N ASP A 23 -18.58 4.56 4.40
CA ASP A 23 -18.44 5.18 3.08
C ASP A 23 -17.00 5.66 2.84
N PRO A 24 -16.04 4.73 2.69
CA PRO A 24 -14.63 5.07 2.48
C PRO A 24 -14.43 5.76 1.13
N GLU A 25 -13.39 6.60 1.05
CA GLU A 25 -13.05 7.26 -0.21
C GLU A 25 -12.83 6.23 -1.33
N GLU A 26 -13.25 6.58 -2.54
CA GLU A 26 -13.21 5.67 -3.68
C GLU A 26 -11.76 5.24 -4.02
N TRP A 27 -10.76 6.07 -3.73
CA TRP A 27 -9.36 5.68 -3.85
C TRP A 27 -8.99 4.60 -2.83
N ASP A 28 -9.29 4.80 -1.55
CA ASP A 28 -8.99 3.84 -0.49
C ASP A 28 -9.68 2.50 -0.74
N LYS A 29 -10.95 2.54 -1.16
CA LYS A 29 -11.71 1.36 -1.54
C LYS A 29 -11.03 0.58 -2.66
N ARG A 30 -10.54 1.27 -3.70
CA ARG A 30 -9.81 0.62 -4.80
C ARG A 30 -8.52 -0.03 -4.33
N ILE A 31 -7.77 0.63 -3.45
CA ILE A 31 -6.53 0.08 -2.91
C ILE A 31 -6.81 -1.10 -1.97
N ALA A 32 -7.82 -1.02 -1.10
CA ALA A 32 -8.25 -2.11 -0.23
C ALA A 32 -8.62 -3.37 -1.03
N GLN A 33 -9.29 -3.20 -2.18
CA GLN A 33 -9.62 -4.29 -3.10
C GLN A 33 -8.40 -4.97 -3.75
N THR A 34 -7.21 -4.37 -3.67
CA THR A 34 -5.96 -5.01 -4.14
C THR A 34 -5.39 -6.00 -3.12
N GLY A 35 -5.86 -5.96 -1.87
CA GLY A 35 -5.29 -6.76 -0.77
C GLY A 35 -3.92 -6.28 -0.28
N CYS A 36 -3.42 -5.12 -0.76
CA CYS A 36 -2.11 -4.57 -0.43
C CYS A 36 -2.19 -3.15 0.14
N TYR A 37 -3.26 -2.84 0.89
CA TYR A 37 -3.49 -1.50 1.42
C TYR A 37 -2.38 -1.06 2.36
N VAL A 38 -2.01 -1.93 3.30
CA VAL A 38 -1.01 -1.62 4.33
C VAL A 38 0.35 -1.31 3.70
N GLU A 39 0.81 -2.14 2.77
CA GLU A 39 2.09 -1.93 2.10
C GLU A 39 2.08 -0.70 1.20
N ASN A 40 0.94 -0.40 0.55
CA ASN A 40 0.79 0.83 -0.23
C ASN A 40 0.86 2.06 0.66
N MET A 41 0.08 2.07 1.75
CA MET A 41 0.00 3.19 2.68
C MET A 41 1.34 3.43 3.38
N ALA A 42 2.02 2.39 3.85
CA ALA A 42 3.34 2.50 4.46
C ALA A 42 4.36 3.15 3.51
N LEU A 43 4.34 2.76 2.24
CA LEU A 43 5.20 3.34 1.20
C LEU A 43 4.87 4.82 0.95
N GLN A 44 3.59 5.20 0.89
CA GLN A 44 3.17 6.61 0.75
C GLN A 44 3.57 7.45 1.96
N LEU A 45 3.37 6.95 3.18
CA LEU A 45 3.75 7.62 4.42
C LEU A 45 5.27 7.91 4.47
N CYS A 46 6.09 6.91 4.14
CA CYS A 46 7.54 7.11 4.06
C CYS A 46 7.92 8.21 3.08
N HIS A 47 7.32 8.24 1.89
CA HIS A 47 7.60 9.28 0.90
C HIS A 47 7.05 10.65 1.31
N ALA A 48 5.89 10.71 1.97
CA ALA A 48 5.32 11.95 2.47
C ALA A 48 6.22 12.61 3.52
N GLU A 49 6.87 11.83 4.39
CA GLU A 49 7.81 12.37 5.38
C GLU A 49 9.17 12.70 4.75
N THR A 50 9.75 11.77 3.99
CA THR A 50 11.14 11.89 3.52
C THR A 50 11.31 12.69 2.23
N GLY A 51 10.26 12.74 1.39
CA GLY A 51 10.31 13.31 0.05
C GLY A 51 11.23 12.55 -0.94
N ASP A 52 11.76 11.38 -0.58
CA ASP A 52 12.65 10.59 -1.45
C ASP A 52 12.29 9.10 -1.42
N TRP A 53 11.80 8.61 -2.56
CA TRP A 53 11.48 7.20 -2.76
C TRP A 53 12.66 6.25 -2.54
N ARG A 54 13.91 6.72 -2.66
CA ARG A 54 15.10 5.88 -2.40
C ARG A 54 15.26 5.55 -0.92
N SER A 55 14.76 6.40 -0.03
CA SER A 55 14.73 6.12 1.42
C SER A 55 13.69 5.05 1.76
N CYS A 56 12.71 4.82 0.88
CA CYS A 56 11.57 3.94 1.09
C CYS A 56 11.69 2.59 0.36
N LEU A 57 12.91 2.16 -0.01
CA LEU A 57 13.12 0.94 -0.80
C LEU A 57 12.62 -0.33 -0.09
N ALA A 58 12.67 -0.37 1.25
CA ALA A 58 12.15 -1.48 2.03
C ALA A 58 10.62 -1.61 1.88
N ASP A 59 9.87 -0.52 2.07
CA ASP A 59 8.42 -0.49 1.89
C ASP A 59 8.03 -0.74 0.42
N MET A 60 8.83 -0.24 -0.52
CA MET A 60 8.64 -0.52 -1.93
C MET A 60 8.79 -2.00 -2.27
N ALA A 61 9.77 -2.68 -1.68
CA ALA A 61 9.95 -4.12 -1.86
C ALA A 61 8.77 -4.91 -1.27
N ARG A 62 8.25 -4.51 -0.10
CA ARG A 62 7.05 -5.10 0.52
C ARG A 62 5.83 -4.94 -0.39
N PHE A 63 5.57 -3.73 -0.86
CA PHE A 63 4.44 -3.45 -1.74
C PHE A 63 4.51 -4.28 -3.03
N LYS A 64 5.68 -4.36 -3.67
CA LYS A 64 5.89 -5.21 -4.85
C LYS A 64 5.61 -6.69 -4.56
N SER A 65 6.14 -7.22 -3.46
CA SER A 65 5.92 -8.61 -3.07
C SER A 65 4.44 -8.91 -2.81
N CYS A 66 3.72 -8.00 -2.14
CA CYS A 66 2.28 -8.14 -1.94
C CYS A 66 1.55 -8.11 -3.28
N TRP A 67 1.87 -7.14 -4.14
CA TRP A 67 1.22 -6.97 -5.44
C TRP A 67 1.31 -8.22 -6.31
N GLU A 68 2.49 -8.85 -6.35
CA GLU A 68 2.71 -10.10 -7.06
C GLU A 68 1.94 -11.26 -6.43
N THR A 69 1.94 -11.38 -5.10
CA THR A 69 1.26 -12.46 -4.36
C THR A 69 -0.26 -12.40 -4.54
N GLN A 70 -0.84 -11.20 -4.57
CA GLN A 70 -2.28 -10.98 -4.77
C GLN A 70 -2.71 -11.10 -6.25
N GLY A 71 -1.79 -11.44 -7.17
CA GLY A 71 -2.10 -11.58 -8.59
C GLY A 71 -2.43 -10.26 -9.29
N ASN A 72 -2.07 -9.13 -8.69
CA ASN A 72 -2.49 -7.81 -9.17
C ASN A 72 -1.83 -7.40 -10.50
N ARG A 73 -0.86 -8.17 -11.03
CA ARG A 73 -0.28 -7.95 -12.37
C ARG A 73 -1.33 -8.03 -13.47
N GLU A 74 -2.34 -8.88 -13.30
CA GLU A 74 -3.42 -9.06 -14.29
C GLU A 74 -4.45 -7.91 -14.27
N ARG A 75 -4.47 -7.11 -13.20
CA ARG A 75 -5.36 -5.94 -13.06
C ARG A 75 -4.96 -4.77 -13.96
N VAL A 76 -3.72 -4.78 -14.45
CA VAL A 76 -3.13 -3.70 -15.26
C VAL A 76 -2.71 -4.25 -16.63
N GLY A 77 -3.70 -4.46 -17.50
CA GLY A 77 -3.44 -4.78 -18.91
C GLY A 77 -2.80 -3.58 -19.64
N THR A 78 -1.78 -3.82 -20.46
CA THR A 78 -1.30 -2.80 -21.39
C THR A 78 -2.33 -2.63 -22.50
N VAL A 79 -2.83 -1.42 -22.69
CA VAL A 79 -3.65 -1.07 -23.85
C VAL A 79 -2.69 -0.66 -24.96
N ASP A 80 -2.53 -1.52 -25.98
CA ASP A 80 -1.87 -1.12 -27.22
C ASP A 80 -2.79 -0.13 -27.95
N ARG A 81 -2.37 1.13 -28.04
CA ARG A 81 -3.10 2.23 -28.69
C ARG A 81 -2.46 2.58 -30.03
#